data_AF-I4F4W8-F1
#
_entry.id   AF-I4F4W8-F1
#
_cell.length_a   1.000
_cell.length_b   1.000
_cell.length_c   1.000
_cell.angle_alpha   90.00
_cell.angle_beta   90.00
_cell.angle_gamma   90.00
#
_symmetry.space_group_name_H-M   'P 1'
#
loop_
_entity.id
_entity.type
_entity.pdbx_description
1 polymer ?
#
loop_
_entity_poly.entity_id
_entity_poly.type
_entity_poly.pdbx_seq_one_letter_code
_entity_poly.pdbx_strand_id
1 'polypeptide(L)'
;MQRVDVEVFPVAPDRWIAVIETPTGQFSTEASTPVRVEDEAGEAIINVLEWTHFEMRLLDDLGGTWSPAAADEQAARLLAP
;
A
#
# COMPACT_ATOMS: atom_id res chain seq x y z
N MET A 1 2.57 -17.48 10.19
CA MET A 1 2.87 -16.15 9.63
C MET A 1 1.64 -15.71 8.87
N GLN A 2 1.05 -14.58 9.21
CA GLN A 2 -0.14 -14.08 8.51
C GLN A 2 0.31 -13.32 7.26
N ARG A 3 -0.44 -13.48 6.15
CA ARG A 3 -0.17 -12.74 4.92
C ARG A 3 -1.21 -11.63 4.78
N VAL A 4 -0.75 -10.44 4.41
CA VAL A 4 -1.57 -9.25 4.22
C VAL A 4 -1.31 -8.71 2.82
N ASP A 5 -2.39 -8.53 2.07
CA ASP A 5 -2.33 -7.86 0.77
C ASP A 5 -2.59 -6.36 0.99
N VAL A 6 -1.76 -5.54 0.35
CA VAL A 6 -1.82 -4.08 0.46
C VAL A 6 -1.87 -3.50 -0.94
N GLU A 7 -3.03 -3.02 -1.34
CA GLU A 7 -3.21 -2.36 -2.63
C GLU A 7 -2.76 -0.90 -2.54
N VAL A 8 -1.93 -0.47 -3.50
CA VAL A 8 -1.27 0.83 -3.49
C VAL A 8 -1.87 1.68 -4.60
N PHE A 9 -2.40 2.85 -4.23
CA PHE A 9 -3.04 3.78 -5.15
C PHE A 9 -2.42 5.17 -5.07
N PRO A 10 -1.86 5.73 -6.16
CA PRO A 10 -1.58 7.15 -6.24
C PRO A 10 -2.89 7.93 -6.29
N VAL A 11 -3.04 8.93 -5.43
CA VAL A 11 -4.20 9.85 -5.44
C VAL A 11 -3.79 11.29 -5.76
N ALA A 12 -2.51 11.62 -5.59
CA ALA A 12 -1.85 12.82 -6.10
C ALA A 12 -0.36 12.54 -6.30
N PRO A 13 0.41 13.42 -6.98
CA PRO A 13 1.85 13.21 -7.20
C PRO A 13 2.66 12.96 -5.92
N ASP A 14 2.24 13.59 -4.82
CA ASP A 14 2.86 13.54 -3.49
C ASP A 14 1.99 12.80 -2.46
N ARG A 15 1.01 12.00 -2.91
CA ARG A 15 0.04 11.37 -2.03
C ARG A 15 -0.38 9.99 -2.51
N TRP A 16 -0.15 9.00 -1.66
CA TRP A 16 -0.37 7.58 -1.92
C TRP A 16 -1.24 6.98 -0.82
N ILE A 17 -2.24 6.19 -1.20
CA ILE A 17 -3.07 5.44 -0.26
C ILE A 17 -2.67 3.97 -0.36
N ALA A 18 -2.32 3.38 0.77
CA ALA A 18 -2.16 1.94 0.94
C ALA A 18 -3.41 1.38 1.61
N VAL A 19 -4.15 0.56 0.87
CA VAL A 19 -5.36 -0.12 1.31
C VAL A 19 -4.98 -1.52 1.77
N ILE A 20 -5.20 -1.80 3.05
CA ILE A 20 -4.71 -3.01 3.73
C ILE A 20 -5.89 -3.97 3.91
N GLU A 21 -5.81 -5.12 3.25
CA GLU A 21 -6.84 -6.16 3.31
C GLU A 21 -6.50 -7.22 4.35
N THR A 22 -7.40 -7.42 5.32
CA THR A 22 -7.21 -8.40 6.39
C THR A 22 -8.44 -9.29 6.57
N PRO A 23 -8.31 -10.47 7.21
CA PRO A 23 -9.46 -11.33 7.51
C PRO A 23 -10.55 -10.66 8.36
N THR A 24 -10.19 -9.64 9.14
CA THR A 24 -11.09 -8.93 10.06
C THR A 24 -11.71 -7.68 9.46
N GLY A 25 -11.30 -7.28 8.26
CA GLY A 25 -11.78 -6.08 7.57
C GLY A 25 -10.67 -5.35 6.82
N GLN A 26 -11.01 -4.19 6.28
CA GLN A 26 -10.11 -3.34 5.51
C GLN A 26 -9.87 -2.03 6.24
N PHE A 27 -8.65 -1.52 6.17
CA PHE A 27 -8.30 -0.16 6.60
C PHE A 27 -7.24 0.41 5.65
N SER A 28 -6.91 1.69 5.81
CA SER A 28 -5.96 2.35 4.92
C SER A 28 -5.01 3.27 5.67
N THR A 29 -3.83 3.46 5.11
CA THR A 29 -2.87 4.50 5.53
C THR A 29 -2.46 5.35 4.33
N GLU A 30 -1.81 6.47 4.61
CA GLU A 30 -1.34 7.40 3.60
C GLU A 30 0.17 7.56 3.68
N ALA A 31 0.83 7.63 2.52
CA ALA A 31 2.24 7.95 2.39
C ALA A 31 2.44 9.17 1.49
N SER A 32 3.36 10.06 1.88
CA SER A 32 3.68 11.27 1.10
C SER A 32 4.63 11.02 -0.07
N THR A 33 5.18 9.80 -0.17
CA THR A 33 6.11 9.39 -1.23
C THR A 33 6.01 7.88 -1.47
N PRO A 34 6.25 7.38 -2.69
CA PRO A 34 6.20 5.94 -2.98
C PRO A 34 7.11 5.09 -2.08
N VAL A 35 8.32 5.57 -1.80
CA VAL A 35 9.31 4.83 -1.00
C VAL A 35 8.90 4.64 0.46
N ARG A 36 7.90 5.39 0.95
CA ARG A 36 7.38 5.27 2.32
C ARG A 36 6.18 4.33 2.43
N VAL A 37 5.57 3.93 1.31
CA VAL A 37 4.32 3.14 1.33
C VAL A 37 4.47 1.86 2.15
N GLU A 38 5.59 1.16 2.00
CA GLU A 38 5.86 -0.08 2.72
C GLU A 38 5.97 0.16 4.24
N ASP A 39 6.76 1.16 4.65
CA ASP A 39 6.96 1.49 6.06
C ASP A 39 5.65 1.94 6.72
N GLU A 40 4.90 2.84 6.07
CA GLU A 40 3.62 3.35 6.60
C GLU A 40 2.57 2.24 6.70
N ALA A 41 2.50 1.33 5.72
CA ALA A 41 1.59 0.19 5.75
C ALA A 41 1.99 -0.80 6.86
N GLY A 42 3.29 -1.06 7.01
CA GLY A 42 3.83 -1.90 8.08
C GLY A 42 3.50 -1.34 9.47
N GLU A 43 3.75 -0.05 9.71
CA GLU A 43 3.41 0.63 10.96
C GLU A 43 1.90 0.60 11.24
N ALA A 44 1.06 0.82 10.21
CA ALA A 44 -0.38 0.74 10.35
C ALA A 44 -0.84 -0.67 10.74
N ILE A 45 -0.29 -1.72 10.12
CA ILE A 45 -0.59 -3.12 10.48
C ILE A 45 -0.21 -3.42 11.93
N ILE A 46 0.99 -3.02 12.37
CA ILE A 46 1.46 -3.23 13.74
C ILE A 46 0.53 -2.51 14.72
N ASN A 47 0.16 -1.27 14.45
CA ASN A 47 -0.63 -0.46 15.37
C ASN A 47 -2.12 -0.85 15.42
N VAL A 48 -2.72 -1.24 14.28
CA VAL A 48 -4.15 -1.56 14.20
C VAL A 48 -4.44 -3.01 14.58
N LEU A 49 -3.58 -3.95 14.18
CA LEU A 49 -3.81 -5.37 14.40
C LEU A 49 -2.99 -5.93 15.58
N GLU A 50 -2.07 -5.15 16.14
CA GLU A 50 -1.12 -5.58 17.19
C GLU A 50 -0.25 -6.77 16.73
N TRP A 51 0.00 -6.88 15.41
CA TRP A 51 0.78 -7.96 14.83
C TRP A 51 2.27 -7.62 14.81
N THR A 52 3.10 -8.59 15.19
CA THR A 52 4.57 -8.47 15.16
C THR A 52 5.23 -9.35 14.10
N HIS A 53 4.47 -10.28 13.51
CA HIS A 53 4.97 -11.25 12.53
C HIS A 53 3.95 -11.44 11.40
N PHE A 54 4.22 -10.81 10.26
CA PHE A 54 3.39 -10.90 9.06
C PHE A 54 4.25 -10.81 7.80
N GLU A 55 3.71 -11.28 6.69
CA GLU A 55 4.25 -11.10 5.35
C GLU A 55 3.33 -10.14 4.61
N MET A 56 3.88 -9.03 4.13
CA MET A 56 3.13 -8.03 3.37
C MET A 56 3.40 -8.20 1.88
N ARG A 57 2.34 -8.21 1.08
CA ARG A 57 2.45 -8.13 -0.38
C ARG A 57 1.85 -6.81 -0.85
N LEU A 58 2.70 -5.96 -1.41
CA LEU A 58 2.25 -4.73 -2.07
C LEU A 58 1.71 -5.06 -3.47
N LEU A 59 0.52 -4.56 -3.78
CA LEU A 59 -0.19 -4.78 -5.03
C LEU A 59 -0.48 -3.45 -5.73
N ASP A 60 -0.43 -3.44 -7.06
CA ASP A 60 -0.82 -2.29 -7.87
C ASP A 60 -2.32 -2.31 -8.20
N ASP A 61 -2.78 -1.31 -8.97
CA ASP A 61 -4.17 -1.19 -9.43
C ASP A 61 -4.66 -2.34 -10.33
N LEU A 62 -3.75 -3.17 -10.81
CA LEU A 62 -4.01 -4.32 -11.66
C LEU A 62 -3.88 -5.65 -10.90
N GLY A 63 -3.62 -5.61 -9.59
CA GLY A 63 -3.37 -6.77 -8.74
C GLY A 63 -1.99 -7.42 -8.95
N GLY A 64 -1.09 -6.75 -9.68
CA GLY A 64 0.31 -7.14 -9.85
C GLY A 64 1.17 -6.73 -8.66
N THR A 65 2.36 -7.31 -8.51
CA THR A 65 3.29 -6.91 -7.44
C THR A 65 3.75 -5.47 -7.65
N TRP A 66 3.53 -4.64 -6.63
CA TRP A 66 3.94 -3.24 -6.66
C TRP A 66 5.35 -3.04 -6.10
N SER A 67 6.05 -2.04 -6.62
CA SER A 67 7.28 -1.53 -6.05
C SER A 67 7.39 -0.01 -6.29
N PRO A 68 8.20 0.72 -5.51
CA PRO A 68 8.40 2.16 -5.72
C PRO A 68 8.90 2.52 -7.14
N ALA A 69 9.57 1.59 -7.83
CA ALA A 69 10.03 1.81 -9.20
C ALA A 69 8.90 1.84 -10.24
N ALA A 70 7.75 1.23 -9.93
CA ALA A 70 6.56 1.23 -10.78
C ALA A 70 5.62 2.42 -10.49
N ALA A 71 5.96 3.25 -9.50
CA ALA A 71 5.11 4.33 -9.01
C ALA A 71 4.77 5.37 -10.10
N ASP A 72 5.78 5.84 -10.82
CA ASP A 72 5.58 6.85 -11.87
C ASP A 72 4.69 6.33 -13.01
N GLU A 73 4.89 5.08 -13.41
CA GLU A 73 4.07 4.44 -14.44
C GLU A 73 2.62 4.33 -14.00
N GLN A 74 2.38 3.86 -12.77
CA GLN A 74 1.05 3.75 -12.22
C GLN A 74 0.36 5.11 -12.06
N ALA A 75 1.07 6.12 -11.55
CA ALA A 75 0.56 7.48 -11.41
C ALA A 75 0.18 8.05 -12.78
N ALA A 76 0.98 7.80 -13.82
CA ALA A 76 0.65 8.22 -15.19
C ALA A 76 -0.63 7.53 -15.72
N ARG A 77 -0.92 6.29 -15.33
CA ARG A 77 -2.17 5.60 -15.72
C ARG A 77 -3.40 6.15 -15.01
N LEU A 78 -3.30 6.41 -13.70
CA LEU A 78 -4.46 6.69 -12.84
C LEU A 78 -4.74 8.19 -12.65
N LEU A 79 -3.73 9.04 -12.79
CA LEU A 79 -3.85 10.49 -12.60
C LEU A 79 -3.85 11.27 -13.92
N ALA A 80 -3.79 10.59 -15.07
CA ALA A 80 -3.97 11.24 -16.36
C ALA A 80 -5.37 11.88 -16.46
N PRO A 81 -5.48 13.10 -17.03
CA PRO A 81 -6.73 13.84 -17.13
C PRO A 81 -7.76 13.24 -18.09
#